data_AF-A0A2A3MVK6-F1
#
_entry.id   AF-A0A2A3MVK6-F1
#
_cell.length_a   1.000
_cell.length_b   1.000
_cell.length_c   1.000
_cell.angle_alpha   90.00
_cell.angle_beta   90.00
_cell.angle_gamma   90.00
#
_symmetry.space_group_name_H-M   'P 1'
#
loop_
_entity.id
_entity.type
_entity.pdbx_description
1 polymer ?
#
loop_
_entity_poly.entity_id
_entity_poly.type
_entity_poly.pdbx_seq_one_letter_code
_entity_poly.pdbx_strand_id
1 'polypeptide(L)' 'MARLEDAGKPKPSLISLWYGSFDAWVEREVLPGVESGALAADDMVEVVAALRSWEGVAYAR' A
#
# COMPACT_ATOMS: atom_id res chain seq x y z
N MET A 1 4.34 29.61 11.97
CA MET A 1 3.91 28.46 12.80
C MET A 1 3.18 27.46 11.91
N ALA A 2 3.89 26.73 11.03
CA ALA A 2 3.25 25.75 10.11
C ALA A 2 4.19 24.59 9.71
N ARG A 3 5.47 24.63 10.13
CA ARG A 3 6.49 23.62 9.74
C ARG A 3 6.58 22.43 10.70
N LEU A 4 6.03 22.55 11.91
CA LEU A 4 6.11 21.52 12.96
C LEU A 4 4.93 20.53 12.92
N GLU A 5 3.78 20.93 12.37
CA GLU A 5 2.57 20.10 12.31
C GLU A 5 2.61 19.01 11.23
N ASP A 6 3.55 19.12 10.29
CA ASP A 6 3.73 18.17 9.19
C ASP A 6 4.76 17.08 9.51
N ALA A 7 5.68 17.36 10.46
CA ALA A 7 6.83 16.51 10.76
C ALA A 7 6.49 15.19 11.48
N GLY A 8 5.24 15.01 11.93
CA GLY A 8 4.80 13.83 12.68
C GLY A 8 3.69 13.01 12.02
N LYS A 9 3.19 13.43 10.84
CA LYS A 9 2.16 12.65 10.15
C LYS A 9 2.83 11.49 9.42
N PRO A 10 2.39 10.23 9.65
CA PRO A 10 2.89 9.11 8.86
C PRO A 10 2.61 9.41 7.39
N LYS A 11 3.66 9.30 6.55
CA LYS A 11 3.51 9.49 5.11
C LYS A 11 2.44 8.49 4.61
N PRO A 12 1.49 8.93 3.77
CA PRO A 12 0.47 8.04 3.24
C PRO A 12 1.13 6.93 2.43
N SER A 13 0.59 5.71 2.54
CA SER A 13 1.06 4.58 1.73
C SER A 13 0.78 4.83 0.25
N LEU A 14 1.58 4.26 -0.63
CA LEU A 14 1.42 4.32 -2.08
C LEU A 14 0.12 3.64 -2.52
N ILE A 15 -0.30 2.60 -1.81
CA ILE A 15 -1.62 1.99 -2.01
C ILE A 15 -2.72 3.04 -1.79
N SER A 16 -2.65 3.79 -0.69
CA SER A 16 -3.61 4.86 -0.40
C SER A 16 -3.52 6.01 -1.41
N LEU A 17 -2.32 6.36 -1.88
CA LEU A 17 -2.13 7.43 -2.87
C LEU A 17 -2.68 7.06 -4.26
N TRP A 18 -2.52 5.81 -4.68
CA TRP A 18 -2.92 5.37 -6.03
C TRP A 18 -4.38 4.92 -6.11
N TYR A 19 -4.88 4.28 -5.05
CA TYR A 19 -6.20 3.67 -5.04
C TYR A 19 -7.19 4.38 -4.10
N GLY A 20 -6.75 5.40 -3.37
CA GLY A 20 -7.55 6.15 -2.39
C GLY A 20 -7.61 5.49 -1.02
N SER A 21 -7.63 4.16 -0.96
CA SER A 21 -7.54 3.39 0.28
C SER A 21 -6.96 1.98 0.03
N PHE A 22 -6.60 1.30 1.12
CA PHE A 22 -6.20 -0.10 1.05
C PHE A 22 -7.36 -1.00 0.62
N ASP A 23 -8.56 -0.79 1.17
CA ASP A 23 -9.76 -1.56 0.80
C ASP A 23 -10.10 -1.39 -0.69
N ALA A 24 -10.01 -0.17 -1.22
CA ALA A 24 -10.27 0.09 -2.64
C ALA A 24 -9.26 -0.62 -3.55
N TRP A 25 -8.00 -0.77 -3.12
CA TRP A 25 -7.02 -1.58 -3.84
C TRP A 25 -7.34 -3.06 -3.77
N VAL A 26 -7.72 -3.58 -2.59
CA VAL A 26 -8.10 -4.99 -2.42
C VAL A 26 -9.29 -5.34 -3.31
N GLU A 27 -10.35 -4.54 -3.29
CA GLU A 27 -11.55 -4.78 -4.10
C GLU A 27 -11.29 -4.70 -5.60
N ARG A 28 -10.40 -3.81 -6.05
CA ARG A 28 -10.14 -3.58 -7.48
C ARG A 28 -9.11 -4.52 -8.08
N GLU A 29 -8.07 -4.88 -7.34
CA GLU A 29 -6.89 -5.58 -7.88
C GLU A 29 -6.68 -6.96 -7.25
N VAL A 30 -6.87 -7.10 -5.94
CA VAL A 30 -6.55 -8.36 -5.22
C VAL A 30 -7.69 -9.35 -5.36
N LEU A 31 -8.93 -8.94 -5.04
CA LEU A 31 -10.10 -9.82 -5.04
C LEU A 31 -10.35 -10.45 -6.42
N PRO A 32 -10.33 -9.71 -7.54
CA PRO A 32 -10.48 -10.32 -8.87
C PRO A 32 -9.36 -11.29 -9.22
N GLY A 33 -8.13 -11.02 -8.76
CA GLY A 33 -6.98 -11.91 -8.93
C GLY A 33 -7.15 -13.23 -8.19
N VAL A 34 -7.66 -13.17 -6.96
CA VAL A 34 -7.95 -14.36 -6.13
C VAL A 34 -9.13 -15.15 -6.72
N GLU A 35 -10.22 -14.49 -7.09
CA GLU A 35 -11.42 -15.13 -7.64
C GLU A 35 -11.14 -15.81 -8.99
N SER A 36 -10.25 -15.24 -9.82
CA SER A 36 -9.83 -15.83 -11.08
C SER A 36 -8.77 -16.94 -10.93
N GLY A 37 -8.19 -17.09 -9.74
CA GLY A 37 -7.07 -18.00 -9.47
C GLY A 37 -5.72 -17.52 -10.02
N ALA A 38 -5.63 -16.27 -10.48
CA ALA A 38 -4.39 -15.64 -10.92
C ALA A 38 -3.46 -15.24 -9.76
N LEU A 39 -4.01 -15.13 -8.54
CA LEU A 39 -3.30 -14.78 -7.32
C LEU A 39 -3.71 -15.75 -6.20
N ALA A 40 -2.74 -16.35 -5.50
CA ALA A 40 -3.07 -17.08 -4.28
C ALA A 40 -3.38 -16.09 -3.15
N ALA A 41 -4.36 -16.40 -2.31
CA ALA A 41 -4.75 -15.50 -1.21
C ALA A 41 -3.58 -15.18 -0.25
N ASP A 42 -2.71 -16.16 0.00
CA ASP A 42 -1.55 -15.99 0.86
C ASP A 42 -0.45 -15.08 0.26
N ASP A 43 -0.37 -15.00 -1.08
CA ASP A 43 0.60 -14.14 -1.78
C ASP A 43 0.34 -12.64 -1.55
N MET A 44 -0.88 -12.28 -1.11
CA MET A 44 -1.21 -10.90 -0.73
C MET A 44 -0.26 -10.36 0.34
N VAL A 45 0.13 -11.19 1.31
CA VAL A 45 1.03 -10.78 2.40
C VAL A 45 2.40 -10.41 1.85
N GLU A 46 2.92 -11.21 0.91
CA GLU A 46 4.21 -10.97 0.25
C GLU A 46 4.18 -9.68 -0.59
N VAL A 47 3.10 -9.42 -1.31
CA VAL A 47 2.92 -8.17 -2.09
C VAL A 47 2.93 -6.95 -1.16
N VAL A 48 2.18 -7.00 -0.06
CA VAL A 48 2.16 -5.90 0.92
C VAL A 48 3.53 -5.73 1.57
N ALA A 49 4.20 -6.82 1.95
CA ALA A 49 5.54 -6.78 2.54
C ALA A 49 6.56 -6.15 1.58
N ALA A 50 6.55 -6.54 0.30
CA ALA A 50 7.41 -5.97 -0.73
C ALA A 50 7.15 -4.46 -0.93
N LEU A 51 5.89 -4.04 -1.00
CA LEU A 51 5.51 -2.63 -1.12
C LEU A 51 5.98 -1.82 0.10
N ARG A 52 5.77 -2.33 1.32
CA ARG A 52 6.24 -1.66 2.56
C ARG A 52 7.75 -1.57 2.63
N SER A 53 8.46 -2.63 2.23
CA SER A 53 9.93 -2.59 2.14
C SER A 53 10.39 -1.54 1.15
N TRP A 54 9.75 -1.46 -0.02
CA TRP A 54 10.08 -0.46 -1.03
C TRP A 54 9.76 0.96 -0.55
N GLU A 55 8.61 1.20 0.09
CA GLU A 55 8.30 2.49 0.72
C GLU A 55 9.38 2.89 1.73
N GLY A 56 9.85 1.96 2.55
CA GLY A 56 10.94 2.19 3.51
C GLY A 56 12.27 2.58 2.86
N VAL A 57 12.57 2.06 1.66
CA VAL A 57 13.78 2.42 0.90
C VAL A 57 13.60 3.71 0.10
N ALA A 58 12.42 3.91 -0.51
CA ALA A 58 12.13 5.01 -1.42
C ALA A 58 11.77 6.33 -0.73
N TYR A 59 11.08 6.27 0.42
CA TYR A 59 10.69 7.46 1.21
C TYR A 59 11.68 7.86 2.31
N ALA A 60 12.75 7.10 2.51
CA ALA A 60 13.85 7.41 3.44
C ALA A 60 14.96 8.29 2.83
N ARG A 61 14.81 8.75 1.58
CA ARG A 61 15.65 9.78 0.97
C ARG A 61 15.03 11.17 1.06
#